data_AF-A0A8J6RAB0-F1
#
_entry.id   AF-A0A8J6RAB0-F1
#
_cell.length_a   1.000
_cell.length_b   1.000
_cell.length_c   1.000
_cell.angle_alpha   90.00
_cell.angle_beta   90.00
_cell.angle_gamma   90.00
#
_symmetry.space_group_name_H-M   'P 1'
#
loop_
_entity.id
_entity.type
_entity.pdbx_description
1 polymer ?
#
loop_
_entity_poly.entity_id
_entity_poly.type
_entity_poly.pdbx_seq_one_letter_code
_entity_poly.pdbx_strand_id
1 'polypeptide(L)'
;MSVKHLAEIKIPVPPLSEQKRIVAILNEAFEGIDRAIANTEKNLTNARQLFESYLNAIFTQKGDGWEEKKIEDVCESIIDCVNKTAPVIDEPSPFKMIRTTNVRGGYVNLDSVRYVTEETYRQWTRRQIPKRGDVLLTREAPMGEVGMLLTNDHVFLGQRIVSYRTDSSKLDNRFLLYAFQSNGLQSQIKAFASGSTVQHMRVPDTKILRIAVPSLSIQRQVVQKLDTLLFQTQRLEAIYRQKLSALNELKQSILQRAFTGELTADTANQATKAAKEVVAA
;
A
#
# COMPACT_ATOMS: atom_id res chain seq x y z
N MET A 1 19.82 13.71 30.34
CA MET A 1 21.12 13.25 30.90
C MET A 1 22.00 14.48 31.11
N SER A 2 22.56 14.71 32.30
CA SER A 2 23.38 15.91 32.59
C SER A 2 24.85 15.68 32.20
N VAL A 3 25.62 16.76 31.97
CA VAL A 3 27.07 16.67 31.66
C VAL A 3 27.85 15.94 32.76
N LYS A 4 27.44 16.10 34.03
CA LYS A 4 28.00 15.33 35.16
C LYS A 4 27.78 13.83 35.01
N HIS A 5 26.58 13.40 34.58
CA HIS A 5 26.29 11.99 34.33
C HIS A 5 27.11 11.40 33.18
N LEU A 6 27.47 12.17 32.15
CA LEU A 6 28.32 11.69 31.05
C LEU A 6 29.75 11.39 31.48
N ALA A 7 30.31 12.21 32.39
CA ALA A 7 31.68 12.06 32.88
C ALA A 7 31.88 10.82 33.77
N GLU A 8 30.80 10.29 34.35
CA GLU A 8 30.83 9.11 35.22
C GLU A 8 30.72 7.79 34.44
N ILE A 9 30.44 7.84 33.13
CA ILE A 9 30.33 6.65 32.28
C ILE A 9 31.73 6.05 32.07
N LYS A 10 31.95 4.84 32.59
CA LYS A 10 33.17 4.07 32.34
C LYS A 10 33.08 3.41 30.97
N ILE A 11 34.02 3.74 30.08
CA ILE A 11 34.17 3.09 28.78
C ILE A 11 35.47 2.28 28.73
N PRO A 12 35.46 1.07 28.13
CA PRO A 12 36.69 0.34 27.88
C PRO A 12 37.51 1.06 26.80
N VAL A 13 38.78 1.36 27.09
CA VAL A 13 39.69 2.08 26.17
C VAL A 13 40.85 1.16 25.79
N PRO A 14 40.84 0.52 24.61
CA PRO A 14 41.95 -0.28 24.14
C PRO A 14 43.16 0.60 23.75
N PRO A 15 44.36 0.05 23.51
CA PRO A 15 45.50 0.81 23.03
C PRO A 15 45.21 1.56 21.71
N LEU A 16 45.88 2.70 21.47
CA LEU A 16 45.60 3.56 20.30
C LEU A 16 45.74 2.83 18.96
N SER A 17 46.69 1.91 18.82
CA SER A 17 46.85 1.09 17.61
C SER A 17 45.61 0.21 17.36
N GLU A 18 45.07 -0.36 18.43
CA GLU A 18 43.88 -1.21 18.39
C GLU A 18 42.61 -0.39 18.15
N GLN A 19 42.48 0.80 18.74
CA GLN A 19 41.41 1.73 18.42
C GLN A 19 41.38 2.07 16.92
N LYS A 20 42.54 2.42 16.34
CA LYS A 20 42.66 2.72 14.90
C LYS A 20 42.28 1.52 14.03
N ARG A 21 42.69 0.31 14.42
CA ARG A 21 42.34 -0.94 13.73
C ARG A 21 40.83 -1.18 13.75
N ILE A 22 40.19 -1.06 14.92
CA ILE A 22 38.74 -1.22 15.09
C ILE A 22 37.99 -0.19 14.22
N VAL A 23 38.39 1.07 14.26
CA VAL A 23 37.76 2.13 13.45
C VAL A 23 37.87 1.84 11.96
N ALA A 24 39.03 1.39 11.47
CA ALA A 24 39.19 1.05 10.05
C ALA A 24 38.24 -0.07 9.61
N ILE A 25 38.13 -1.13 10.41
CA ILE A 25 37.20 -2.25 10.17
C ILE A 25 35.75 -1.76 10.16
N LEU A 26 35.37 -0.96 11.15
CA LEU A 26 34.01 -0.42 11.27
C LEU A 26 33.65 0.43 10.06
N ASN A 27 34.56 1.30 9.62
CA ASN A 27 34.34 2.13 8.45
C ASN A 27 34.11 1.28 7.20
N GLU A 28 34.97 0.29 6.93
CA GLU A 28 34.81 -0.60 5.76
C GLU A 28 33.49 -1.39 5.82
N ALA A 29 33.16 -1.97 6.98
CA ALA A 29 31.94 -2.74 7.16
C ALA A 29 30.68 -1.86 7.01
N PHE A 30 30.67 -0.66 7.59
CA PHE A 30 29.54 0.25 7.48
C PHE A 30 29.39 0.84 6.07
N GLU A 31 30.48 1.15 5.37
CA GLU A 31 30.41 1.52 3.95
C GLU A 31 29.82 0.39 3.09
N GLY A 32 30.13 -0.87 3.40
CA GLY A 32 29.52 -2.03 2.76
C GLY A 32 28.01 -2.13 3.04
N ILE A 33 27.62 -2.03 4.31
CA ILE A 33 26.22 -2.14 4.75
C ILE A 33 25.38 -0.98 4.23
N ASP A 34 25.89 0.25 4.27
CA ASP A 34 25.15 1.44 3.81
C ASP A 34 24.91 1.37 2.30
N ARG A 35 25.88 0.87 1.52
CA ARG A 35 25.67 0.55 0.10
C ARG A 35 24.61 -0.53 -0.11
N ALA A 36 24.60 -1.58 0.72
CA ALA A 36 23.62 -2.65 0.64
C ALA A 36 22.19 -2.15 0.95
N ILE A 37 22.06 -1.29 1.95
CA ILE A 37 20.79 -0.63 2.32
C ILE A 37 20.30 0.21 1.14
N ALA A 38 21.12 1.12 0.62
CA ALA A 38 20.75 1.98 -0.49
C ALA A 38 20.32 1.19 -1.74
N ASN A 39 21.05 0.11 -2.08
CA ASN A 39 20.69 -0.78 -3.18
C ASN A 39 19.35 -1.51 -2.92
N THR A 40 19.11 -1.94 -1.68
CA THR A 40 17.87 -2.65 -1.31
C THR A 40 16.67 -1.71 -1.34
N GLU A 41 16.81 -0.47 -0.87
CA GLU A 41 15.77 0.57 -0.97
C GLU A 41 15.44 0.92 -2.42
N LYS A 42 16.47 1.03 -3.27
CA LYS A 42 16.30 1.21 -4.71
C LYS A 42 15.54 0.03 -5.34
N ASN A 43 15.92 -1.20 -5.01
CA ASN A 43 15.26 -2.39 -5.53
C ASN A 43 13.80 -2.51 -5.05
N LEU A 44 13.52 -2.14 -3.80
CA LEU A 44 12.15 -2.05 -3.27
C LEU A 44 11.31 -1.04 -4.05
N THR A 45 11.89 0.11 -4.38
CA THR A 45 11.24 1.14 -5.20
C THR A 45 10.99 0.64 -6.62
N ASN A 46 11.98 -0.02 -7.24
CA ASN A 46 11.85 -0.61 -8.57
C ASN A 46 10.76 -1.68 -8.63
N ALA A 47 10.66 -2.54 -7.60
CA ALA A 47 9.63 -3.57 -7.52
C ALA A 47 8.21 -2.98 -7.51
N ARG A 48 8.00 -1.88 -6.78
CA ARG A 48 6.73 -1.12 -6.79
C ARG A 48 6.44 -0.53 -8.16
N GLN A 49 7.42 0.14 -8.74
CA GLN A 49 7.28 0.79 -10.04
C GLN A 49 7.02 -0.21 -11.17
N LEU A 50 7.51 -1.45 -11.06
CA LEU A 50 7.27 -2.50 -12.05
C LEU A 50 5.78 -2.82 -12.21
N PHE A 51 5.07 -3.01 -11.09
CA PHE A 51 3.62 -3.26 -11.12
C PHE A 51 2.88 -2.08 -11.74
N GLU A 52 3.16 -0.87 -11.26
CA GLU A 52 2.53 0.36 -11.76
C GLU A 52 2.79 0.57 -13.26
N SER A 53 4.03 0.34 -13.71
CA SER A 53 4.39 0.46 -15.13
C SER A 53 3.60 -0.51 -15.99
N TYR A 54 3.50 -1.77 -15.57
CA TYR A 54 2.78 -2.80 -16.31
C TYR A 54 1.26 -2.57 -16.32
N LEU A 55 0.70 -2.18 -15.17
CA LEU A 55 -0.70 -1.76 -15.05
C LEU A 55 -1.01 -0.67 -16.06
N ASN A 56 -0.22 0.40 -16.05
CA ASN A 56 -0.42 1.55 -16.92
C ASN A 56 -0.21 1.21 -18.40
N ALA A 57 0.75 0.35 -18.72
CA ALA A 57 0.99 -0.11 -20.09
C ALA A 57 -0.26 -0.80 -20.66
N ILE A 58 -0.91 -1.69 -19.91
CA ILE A 58 -2.13 -2.39 -20.35
C ILE A 58 -3.26 -1.42 -20.67
N PHE A 59 -3.51 -0.43 -19.80
CA PHE A 59 -4.61 0.52 -19.99
C PHE A 59 -4.31 1.64 -21.00
N THR A 60 -3.03 1.84 -21.36
CA THR A 60 -2.61 2.81 -22.38
C THR A 60 -2.52 2.18 -23.77
N GLN A 61 -1.93 0.98 -23.86
CA GLN A 61 -1.75 0.23 -25.10
C GLN A 61 -2.99 -0.63 -25.38
N LYS A 62 -4.12 0.04 -25.58
CA LYS A 62 -5.40 -0.59 -25.89
C LYS A 62 -5.27 -1.34 -27.23
N GLY A 63 -5.63 -2.61 -27.23
CA GLY A 63 -5.67 -3.42 -28.46
C GLY A 63 -7.01 -3.28 -29.18
N ASP A 64 -7.15 -4.03 -30.27
CA ASP A 64 -8.43 -4.13 -30.98
C ASP A 64 -9.54 -4.65 -30.06
N GLY A 65 -10.75 -4.12 -30.22
CA GLY A 65 -11.93 -4.53 -29.45
C GLY A 65 -12.07 -3.89 -28.06
N TRP A 66 -11.24 -2.91 -27.71
CA TRP A 66 -11.44 -2.08 -26.52
C TRP A 66 -12.36 -0.90 -26.84
N GLU A 67 -13.51 -0.83 -26.19
CA GLU A 67 -14.48 0.25 -26.41
C GLU A 67 -14.54 1.20 -25.21
N GLU A 68 -14.50 2.50 -25.46
CA GLU A 68 -14.74 3.50 -24.42
C GLU A 68 -16.21 3.51 -24.01
N LYS A 69 -16.47 3.37 -22.71
CA LYS A 69 -17.81 3.43 -22.10
C LYS A 69 -17.77 4.31 -20.86
N LYS A 70 -18.91 4.90 -20.46
CA LYS A 70 -19.00 5.48 -19.13
C LYS A 70 -19.15 4.36 -18.10
N ILE A 71 -18.63 4.57 -16.89
CA ILE A 71 -18.75 3.58 -15.81
C ILE A 71 -20.22 3.25 -15.52
N GLU A 72 -21.13 4.24 -15.57
CA GLU A 72 -22.56 3.99 -15.38
C GLU A 72 -23.19 3.01 -16.38
N ASP A 73 -22.66 2.90 -17.60
CA ASP A 73 -23.20 2.02 -18.65
C ASP A 73 -22.82 0.53 -18.44
N VAL A 74 -21.82 0.29 -17.59
CA VAL A 74 -21.21 -1.03 -17.31
C VAL A 74 -21.33 -1.44 -15.84
N CYS A 75 -22.04 -0.65 -15.03
CA CYS A 75 -22.36 -0.95 -13.64
C CYS A 75 -23.84 -1.29 -13.49
N GLU A 76 -24.15 -2.32 -12.69
CA GLU A 76 -25.53 -2.56 -12.24
C GLU A 76 -25.94 -1.55 -11.17
N SER A 77 -24.98 -1.05 -10.38
CA SER A 77 -25.25 -0.07 -9.34
C SER A 77 -24.02 0.79 -9.02
N ILE A 78 -24.27 2.08 -8.79
CA ILE A 78 -23.29 3.06 -8.29
C ILE A 78 -23.95 3.83 -7.16
N ILE A 79 -23.48 3.64 -5.93
CA ILE A 79 -24.12 4.17 -4.72
C ILE A 79 -23.16 5.04 -3.94
N ASP A 80 -23.62 6.26 -3.69
CA ASP A 80 -23.02 7.17 -2.73
C ASP A 80 -23.47 6.83 -1.30
N CYS A 81 -22.58 7.11 -0.36
CA CYS A 81 -22.87 7.13 1.06
C CYS A 81 -24.07 8.03 1.43
N VAL A 82 -24.61 7.80 2.62
CA VAL A 82 -25.46 8.81 3.25
C VAL A 82 -24.54 9.93 3.71
N ASN A 83 -24.68 11.13 3.13
CA ASN A 83 -23.89 12.33 3.44
C ASN A 83 -24.23 12.92 4.83
N LYS A 84 -24.27 12.06 5.84
CA LYS A 84 -24.53 12.32 7.26
C LYS A 84 -23.67 11.38 8.09
N THR A 85 -23.07 11.90 9.16
CA THR A 85 -22.32 11.09 10.13
C THR A 85 -23.27 10.12 10.84
N ALA A 86 -22.96 8.82 10.78
CA ALA A 86 -23.68 7.81 11.54
C ALA A 86 -23.35 7.93 13.04
N PRO A 87 -24.34 7.81 13.95
CA PRO A 87 -24.06 7.68 15.37
C PRO A 87 -23.30 6.37 15.63
N VAL A 88 -22.10 6.48 16.18
CA VAL A 88 -21.22 5.34 16.45
C VAL A 88 -21.37 4.88 17.90
N ILE A 89 -21.08 3.60 18.13
CA ILE A 89 -20.98 3.00 19.46
C ILE A 89 -19.55 2.52 19.69
N ASP A 90 -19.12 2.54 20.96
CA ASP A 90 -17.76 2.12 21.34
C ASP A 90 -17.64 0.60 21.41
N GLU A 91 -18.74 -0.09 21.72
CA GLU A 91 -18.78 -1.54 21.80
C GLU A 91 -18.74 -2.20 20.41
N PRO A 92 -17.98 -3.30 20.24
CA PRO A 92 -18.01 -4.08 19.02
C PRO A 92 -19.42 -4.57 18.67
N SER A 93 -19.82 -4.38 17.40
CA SER A 93 -21.08 -4.87 16.87
C SER A 93 -20.87 -5.56 15.51
N PRO A 94 -21.83 -6.36 15.02
CA PRO A 94 -21.76 -6.93 13.67
C PRO A 94 -21.77 -5.87 12.55
N PHE A 95 -22.16 -4.63 12.85
CA PHE A 95 -22.44 -3.59 11.87
C PHE A 95 -21.30 -2.58 11.79
N LYS A 96 -20.51 -2.66 10.70
CA LYS A 96 -19.23 -1.97 10.55
C LYS A 96 -19.33 -0.80 9.57
N MET A 97 -18.87 0.37 9.99
CA MET A 97 -18.75 1.54 9.12
C MET A 97 -17.41 1.53 8.36
N ILE A 98 -17.47 1.55 7.03
CA ILE A 98 -16.29 1.75 6.18
C ILE A 98 -16.02 3.26 6.06
N ARG A 99 -14.84 3.71 6.45
CA ARG A 99 -14.38 5.10 6.28
C ARG A 99 -13.33 5.21 5.18
N THR A 100 -12.99 6.44 4.77
CA THR A 100 -11.96 6.66 3.74
C THR A 100 -10.62 6.04 4.16
N THR A 101 -10.30 6.03 5.46
CA THR A 101 -9.10 5.38 6.02
C THR A 101 -9.06 3.87 5.84
N ASN A 102 -10.21 3.23 5.56
CA ASN A 102 -10.30 1.79 5.33
C ASN A 102 -10.05 1.40 3.88
N VAL A 103 -10.10 2.35 2.94
CA VAL A 103 -9.96 2.09 1.50
C VAL A 103 -8.55 2.48 1.08
N ARG A 104 -7.68 1.49 0.86
CA ARG A 104 -6.30 1.75 0.44
C ARG A 104 -5.66 0.53 -0.20
N GLY A 105 -4.79 0.75 -1.18
CA GLY A 105 -3.94 -0.32 -1.72
C GLY A 105 -4.70 -1.45 -2.40
N GLY A 106 -5.88 -1.18 -2.95
CA GLY A 106 -6.66 -2.14 -3.73
C GLY A 106 -7.66 -2.97 -2.92
N TYR A 107 -7.74 -2.82 -1.60
CA TYR A 107 -8.71 -3.54 -0.77
C TYR A 107 -9.32 -2.64 0.31
N VAL A 108 -10.40 -3.13 0.92
CA VAL A 108 -11.02 -2.50 2.08
C VAL A 108 -10.55 -3.20 3.35
N ASN A 109 -9.76 -2.51 4.19
CA ASN A 109 -9.29 -3.01 5.47
C ASN A 109 -10.38 -2.84 6.55
N LEU A 110 -10.72 -3.93 7.24
CA LEU A 110 -11.75 -3.95 8.29
C LEU A 110 -11.19 -4.19 9.70
N ASP A 111 -9.87 -4.12 9.88
CA ASP A 111 -9.21 -4.34 11.16
C ASP A 111 -9.45 -3.16 12.12
N SER A 112 -9.60 -1.94 11.57
CA SER A 112 -9.92 -0.73 12.33
C SER A 112 -11.18 -0.06 11.78
N VAL A 113 -12.33 -0.46 12.30
CA VAL A 113 -13.65 0.06 11.93
C VAL A 113 -14.34 0.72 13.11
N ARG A 114 -15.39 1.48 12.82
CA ARG A 114 -16.33 1.94 13.83
C ARG A 114 -17.61 1.12 13.76
N TYR A 115 -18.24 0.93 14.90
CA TYR A 115 -19.45 0.14 15.04
C TYR A 115 -20.67 1.04 15.17
N VAL A 116 -21.82 0.53 14.75
CA VAL A 116 -23.12 1.19 14.90
C VAL A 116 -24.16 0.19 15.40
N THR A 117 -25.32 0.70 15.83
CA THR A 117 -26.49 -0.13 16.13
C THR A 117 -27.09 -0.70 14.85
N GLU A 118 -27.85 -1.80 14.96
CA GLU A 118 -28.59 -2.38 13.84
C GLU A 118 -29.55 -1.37 13.18
N GLU A 119 -30.23 -0.56 14.00
CA GLU A 119 -31.13 0.48 13.52
C GLU A 119 -30.40 1.47 12.62
N THR A 120 -29.24 1.96 13.07
CA THR A 120 -28.39 2.87 12.29
C THR A 120 -27.93 2.20 10.99
N TYR A 121 -27.50 0.93 11.07
CA TYR A 121 -27.10 0.18 9.88
C TYR A 121 -28.23 0.09 8.84
N ARG A 122 -29.43 -0.27 9.26
CA ARG A 122 -30.62 -0.37 8.38
C ARG A 122 -30.95 0.98 7.74
N GLN A 123 -30.85 2.07 8.49
CA GLN A 123 -31.05 3.42 7.96
C GLN A 123 -29.99 3.81 6.92
N TRP A 124 -28.71 3.49 7.15
CA TRP A 124 -27.60 3.83 6.24
C TRP A 124 -27.50 2.92 5.02
N THR A 125 -28.07 1.71 5.08
CA THR A 125 -28.09 0.75 3.96
C THR A 125 -29.40 0.70 3.19
N ARG A 126 -30.37 1.57 3.52
CA ARG A 126 -31.71 1.63 2.88
C ARG A 126 -31.69 1.68 1.35
N ARG A 127 -30.63 2.25 0.76
CA ARG A 127 -30.47 2.34 -0.71
C ARG A 127 -29.92 1.05 -1.28
N GLN A 128 -28.91 0.49 -0.62
CA GLN A 128 -28.28 -0.79 -0.96
C GLN A 128 -27.30 -1.19 0.14
N ILE A 129 -27.15 -2.50 0.34
CA ILE A 129 -26.09 -3.09 1.15
C ILE A 129 -24.87 -3.37 0.25
N PRO A 130 -23.67 -2.87 0.59
CA PRO A 130 -22.44 -3.26 -0.08
C PRO A 130 -22.21 -4.77 0.01
N LYS A 131 -21.71 -5.38 -1.06
CA LYS A 131 -21.48 -6.84 -1.16
C LYS A 131 -20.02 -7.13 -1.46
N ARG A 132 -19.60 -8.35 -1.12
CA ARG A 132 -18.30 -8.89 -1.54
C ARG A 132 -18.13 -8.70 -3.05
N GLY A 133 -16.99 -8.15 -3.46
CA GLY A 133 -16.66 -7.83 -4.84
C GLY A 133 -16.97 -6.39 -5.26
N ASP A 134 -17.78 -5.65 -4.49
CA ASP A 134 -18.00 -4.22 -4.75
C ASP A 134 -16.66 -3.47 -4.69
N VAL A 135 -16.48 -2.51 -5.60
CA VAL A 135 -15.29 -1.65 -5.68
C VAL A 135 -15.63 -0.29 -5.08
N LEU A 136 -14.85 0.15 -4.10
CA LEU A 136 -15.06 1.41 -3.40
C LEU A 136 -14.05 2.44 -3.89
N LEU A 137 -14.51 3.67 -4.10
CA LEU A 137 -13.70 4.84 -4.45
C LEU A 137 -13.88 5.93 -3.39
N THR A 138 -12.79 6.49 -2.88
CA THR A 138 -12.84 7.67 -2.01
C THR A 138 -12.98 8.94 -2.85
N ARG A 139 -13.97 9.77 -2.50
CA ARG A 139 -14.22 11.06 -3.16
C ARG A 139 -13.43 12.21 -2.56
N GLU A 140 -12.95 12.05 -1.32
CA GLU A 140 -12.26 13.08 -0.52
C GLU A 140 -11.34 12.43 0.54
N ALA A 141 -10.27 13.14 0.92
CA ALA A 141 -9.46 12.92 2.12
C ALA A 141 -9.05 11.44 2.45
N PRO A 142 -8.12 10.84 1.68
CA PRO A 142 -7.60 11.29 0.37
C PRO A 142 -8.56 10.92 -0.76
N MET A 143 -8.61 11.72 -1.82
CA MET A 143 -9.42 11.44 -3.01
C MET A 143 -8.71 10.47 -3.95
N GLY A 144 -9.44 9.51 -4.52
CA GLY A 144 -8.94 8.60 -5.56
C GLY A 144 -8.41 7.27 -5.05
N GLU A 145 -8.45 7.00 -3.74
CA GLU A 145 -8.13 5.67 -3.22
C GLU A 145 -9.21 4.67 -3.61
N VAL A 146 -8.78 3.46 -3.93
CA VAL A 146 -9.62 2.40 -4.48
C VAL A 146 -9.42 1.13 -3.67
N GLY A 147 -10.51 0.44 -3.36
CA GLY A 147 -10.44 -0.84 -2.67
C GLY A 147 -11.63 -1.74 -2.95
N MET A 148 -11.37 -3.03 -3.16
CA MET A 148 -12.42 -4.03 -3.31
C MET A 148 -12.84 -4.60 -1.95
N LEU A 149 -14.14 -4.79 -1.76
CA LEU A 149 -14.70 -5.40 -0.56
C LEU A 149 -14.54 -6.93 -0.61
N LEU A 150 -13.81 -7.49 0.36
CA LEU A 150 -13.51 -8.93 0.42
C LEU A 150 -14.19 -9.65 1.60
N THR A 151 -15.28 -9.09 2.13
CA THR A 151 -16.04 -9.66 3.24
C THR A 151 -17.50 -9.87 2.88
N ASN A 152 -18.18 -10.74 3.64
CA ASN A 152 -19.63 -10.87 3.66
C ASN A 152 -20.25 -10.23 4.93
N ASP A 153 -19.45 -9.54 5.75
CA ASP A 153 -19.93 -8.87 6.96
C ASP A 153 -20.97 -7.78 6.65
N HIS A 154 -21.75 -7.42 7.67
CA HIS A 154 -22.65 -6.27 7.60
C HIS A 154 -21.88 -4.95 7.63
N VAL A 155 -21.51 -4.48 6.45
CA VAL A 155 -20.80 -3.21 6.27
C VAL A 155 -21.68 -2.16 5.62
N PHE A 156 -21.37 -0.87 5.84
CA PHE A 156 -21.98 0.24 5.12
C PHE A 156 -20.96 1.33 4.81
N LEU A 157 -21.28 2.18 3.83
CA LEU A 157 -20.42 3.29 3.44
C LEU A 157 -20.58 4.45 4.44
N GLY A 158 -19.49 4.77 5.13
CA GLY A 158 -19.32 6.09 5.74
C GLY A 158 -19.19 7.18 4.69
N GLN A 159 -19.07 8.42 5.15
CA GLN A 159 -19.05 9.58 4.27
C GLN A 159 -17.91 9.55 3.24
N ARG A 160 -18.12 10.23 2.10
CA ARG A 160 -17.11 10.47 1.04
C ARG A 160 -16.67 9.22 0.28
N ILE A 161 -17.49 8.17 0.26
CA ILE A 161 -17.18 6.94 -0.46
C ILE A 161 -18.33 6.63 -1.42
N VAL A 162 -17.96 6.14 -2.61
CA VAL A 162 -18.89 5.57 -3.57
C VAL A 162 -18.56 4.09 -3.76
N SER A 163 -19.59 3.25 -3.77
CA SER A 163 -19.49 1.84 -4.13
C SER A 163 -19.96 1.63 -5.57
N TYR A 164 -19.19 0.85 -6.31
CA TYR A 164 -19.50 0.39 -7.67
C TYR A 164 -19.67 -1.12 -7.64
N ARG A 165 -20.74 -1.57 -8.29
CA ARG A 165 -20.91 -2.98 -8.63
C ARG A 165 -21.11 -3.09 -10.12
N THR A 166 -20.23 -3.85 -10.77
CA THR A 166 -20.27 -4.01 -12.21
C THR A 166 -21.45 -4.87 -12.66
N ASP A 167 -21.94 -4.62 -13.86
CA ASP A 167 -22.75 -5.60 -14.57
C ASP A 167 -21.82 -6.73 -15.02
N SER A 168 -21.94 -7.90 -14.39
CA SER A 168 -21.04 -9.04 -14.61
C SER A 168 -21.03 -9.58 -16.04
N SER A 169 -22.04 -9.23 -16.86
CA SER A 169 -22.07 -9.55 -18.29
C SER A 169 -21.21 -8.61 -19.14
N LYS A 170 -20.77 -7.47 -18.59
CA LYS A 170 -20.02 -6.42 -19.30
C LYS A 170 -18.64 -6.17 -18.72
N LEU A 171 -18.51 -6.21 -17.40
CA LEU A 171 -17.30 -5.77 -16.71
C LEU A 171 -17.00 -6.62 -15.47
N ASP A 172 -15.76 -7.07 -15.34
CA ASP A 172 -15.26 -7.75 -14.14
C ASP A 172 -14.90 -6.72 -13.05
N ASN A 173 -15.33 -6.95 -11.80
CA ASN A 173 -15.06 -6.04 -10.68
C ASN A 173 -13.54 -5.84 -10.43
N ARG A 174 -12.71 -6.87 -10.60
CA ARG A 174 -11.25 -6.74 -10.46
C ARG A 174 -10.65 -5.96 -11.63
N PHE A 175 -11.21 -6.10 -12.83
CA PHE A 175 -10.80 -5.25 -13.95
C PHE A 175 -11.13 -3.78 -13.66
N LEU A 176 -12.31 -3.48 -13.11
CA LEU A 176 -12.68 -2.13 -12.68
C LEU A 176 -11.73 -1.61 -11.59
N LEU A 177 -11.38 -2.43 -10.60
CA LEU A 177 -10.40 -2.09 -9.56
C LEU A 177 -9.07 -1.63 -10.17
N TYR A 178 -8.50 -2.44 -11.06
CA TYR A 178 -7.23 -2.12 -11.72
C TYR A 178 -7.35 -0.91 -12.66
N ALA A 179 -8.48 -0.78 -13.37
CA ALA A 179 -8.74 0.39 -14.20
C ALA A 179 -8.73 1.67 -13.36
N PHE A 180 -9.40 1.68 -12.21
CA PHE A 180 -9.40 2.84 -11.30
C PHE A 180 -8.02 3.16 -10.74
N GLN A 181 -7.15 2.17 -10.55
CA GLN A 181 -5.77 2.39 -10.12
C GLN A 181 -4.87 2.93 -11.23
N SER A 182 -5.22 2.71 -12.51
CA SER A 182 -4.45 3.20 -13.64
C SER A 182 -4.39 4.74 -13.71
N ASN A 183 -3.30 5.26 -14.26
CA ASN A 183 -3.07 6.67 -14.51
C ASN A 183 -4.19 7.32 -15.33
N GLY A 184 -4.83 6.56 -16.24
CA GLY A 184 -5.92 7.05 -17.08
C GLY A 184 -7.12 7.50 -16.24
N LEU A 185 -7.65 6.63 -15.39
CA LEU A 185 -8.77 6.98 -14.51
C LEU A 185 -8.32 7.89 -13.36
N GLN A 186 -7.14 7.70 -12.79
CA GLN A 186 -6.62 8.63 -11.77
C GLN A 186 -6.47 10.06 -12.29
N SER A 187 -6.09 10.24 -13.56
CA SER A 187 -6.04 11.57 -14.19
C SER A 187 -7.43 12.16 -14.40
N GLN A 188 -8.41 11.35 -14.84
CA GLN A 188 -9.81 11.80 -14.91
C GLN A 188 -10.32 12.20 -13.52
N ILE A 189 -10.00 11.41 -12.49
CA ILE A 189 -10.40 11.68 -11.11
C ILE A 189 -9.87 13.03 -10.64
N LYS A 190 -8.58 13.30 -10.90
CA LYS A 190 -7.94 14.59 -10.60
C LYS A 190 -8.51 15.74 -11.41
N ALA A 191 -8.90 15.52 -12.66
CA ALA A 191 -9.49 16.56 -13.52
C ALA A 191 -10.89 16.99 -13.04
N PHE A 192 -11.65 16.08 -12.45
CA PHE A 192 -12.93 16.40 -11.80
C PHE A 192 -12.79 16.93 -10.37
N ALA A 193 -11.57 17.00 -9.84
CA ALA A 193 -11.34 17.50 -8.50
C ALA A 193 -11.64 19.01 -8.42
N SER A 194 -12.53 19.37 -7.50
CA SER A 194 -12.84 20.76 -7.17
C SER A 194 -12.44 21.11 -5.75
N GLY A 195 -12.27 22.40 -5.46
CA GLY A 195 -11.90 22.92 -4.14
C GLY A 195 -10.42 23.29 -4.01
N SER A 196 -10.15 24.47 -3.43
CA SER A 196 -8.79 25.03 -3.27
C SER A 196 -8.01 24.43 -2.09
N THR A 197 -8.69 24.14 -0.97
CA THR A 197 -8.07 23.60 0.24
C THR A 197 -8.20 22.09 0.36
N VAL A 198 -9.36 21.53 -0.03
CA VAL A 198 -9.63 20.09 -0.02
C VAL A 198 -10.20 19.71 -1.38
N GLN A 199 -9.45 18.87 -2.10
CA GLN A 199 -9.89 18.30 -3.35
C GLN A 199 -11.03 17.30 -3.10
N HIS A 200 -12.13 17.48 -3.83
CA HIS A 200 -13.28 16.59 -3.78
C HIS A 200 -13.86 16.34 -5.16
N MET A 201 -14.45 15.16 -5.33
CA MET A 201 -15.23 14.79 -6.51
C MET A 201 -16.72 14.72 -6.18
N ARG A 202 -17.56 15.30 -7.04
CA ARG A 202 -19.02 15.25 -6.90
C ARG A 202 -19.56 13.90 -7.33
N VAL A 203 -20.66 13.47 -6.71
CA VAL A 203 -21.32 12.17 -7.01
C VAL A 203 -21.66 12.00 -8.49
N PRO A 204 -22.20 13.00 -9.22
CA PRO A 204 -22.50 12.83 -10.64
C PRO A 204 -21.24 12.58 -11.49
N ASP A 205 -20.11 13.22 -11.13
CA ASP A 205 -18.86 13.10 -11.88
C ASP A 205 -18.29 11.68 -11.77
N THR A 206 -18.53 11.00 -10.64
CA THR A 206 -18.05 9.63 -10.43
C THR A 206 -18.72 8.59 -11.35
N LYS A 207 -19.90 8.93 -11.89
CA LYS A 207 -20.68 8.04 -12.78
C LYS A 207 -20.25 8.13 -14.24
N ILE A 208 -19.76 9.30 -14.65
CA ILE A 208 -19.43 9.63 -16.04
C ILE A 208 -17.95 9.43 -16.39
N LEU A 209 -17.15 8.94 -15.45
CA LEU A 209 -15.77 8.51 -15.71
C LEU A 209 -15.76 7.51 -16.87
N ARG A 210 -14.76 7.63 -17.76
CA ARG A 210 -14.64 6.79 -18.96
C ARG A 210 -13.64 5.68 -18.75
N ILE A 211 -14.05 4.46 -19.11
CA ILE A 211 -13.27 3.24 -19.03
C ILE A 211 -13.27 2.56 -20.40
N ALA A 212 -12.09 2.08 -20.81
CA ALA A 212 -11.93 1.25 -21.98
C ALA A 212 -12.25 -0.21 -21.61
N VAL A 213 -13.26 -0.79 -22.24
CA VAL A 213 -13.80 -2.11 -21.87
C VAL A 213 -13.62 -3.07 -23.04
N PRO A 214 -12.71 -4.05 -22.95
CA PRO A 214 -12.60 -5.14 -23.91
C PRO A 214 -13.61 -6.25 -23.59
N SER A 215 -13.61 -7.33 -24.39
CA SER A 215 -14.42 -8.52 -24.09
C SER A 215 -14.09 -9.12 -22.70
N LEU A 216 -15.08 -9.74 -22.05
CA LEU A 216 -14.89 -10.38 -20.74
C LEU A 216 -13.73 -11.39 -20.71
N SER A 217 -13.47 -12.09 -21.82
CA SER A 217 -12.33 -13.02 -21.92
C SER A 217 -11.00 -12.28 -21.77
N ILE A 218 -10.84 -11.16 -22.47
CA ILE A 218 -9.63 -10.32 -22.37
C ILE A 218 -9.51 -9.71 -20.98
N GLN A 219 -10.62 -9.21 -20.41
CA GLN A 219 -10.62 -8.67 -19.05
C GLN A 219 -10.10 -9.70 -18.03
N ARG A 220 -10.56 -10.94 -18.11
CA ARG A 220 -10.11 -12.03 -17.21
C ARG A 220 -8.63 -12.36 -17.40
N GLN A 221 -8.13 -12.36 -18.64
CA GLN A 221 -6.70 -12.57 -18.93
C GLN A 221 -5.84 -11.44 -18.36
N VAL A 222 -6.28 -10.19 -18.53
CA VAL A 222 -5.63 -9.01 -17.96
C VAL A 222 -5.59 -9.10 -16.43
N VAL A 223 -6.74 -9.39 -15.80
CA VAL A 223 -6.84 -9.55 -14.36
C VAL A 223 -5.93 -10.66 -13.86
N GLN A 224 -5.88 -11.82 -14.51
CA GLN A 224 -5.00 -12.93 -14.09
C GLN A 224 -3.51 -12.54 -14.15
N LYS A 225 -3.10 -11.82 -15.21
CA LYS A 225 -1.73 -11.33 -15.34
C LYS A 225 -1.38 -10.31 -14.25
N LEU A 226 -2.28 -9.36 -14.01
CA LEU A 226 -2.11 -8.34 -12.97
C LEU A 226 -2.10 -8.95 -11.57
N ASP A 227 -2.99 -9.89 -11.26
CA ASP A 227 -2.99 -10.61 -9.98
C ASP A 227 -1.67 -11.36 -9.75
N THR A 228 -1.17 -12.04 -10.79
CA THR A 228 0.10 -12.77 -10.73
C THR A 228 1.26 -11.81 -10.48
N LEU A 229 1.32 -10.71 -11.23
CA LEU A 229 2.37 -9.71 -11.08
C LEU A 229 2.31 -9.04 -9.71
N LEU A 230 1.12 -8.67 -9.23
CA LEU A 230 0.90 -8.07 -7.92
C LEU A 230 1.38 -9.00 -6.81
N PHE A 231 1.06 -10.29 -6.89
CA PHE A 231 1.54 -11.28 -5.93
C PHE A 231 3.08 -11.37 -5.92
N GLN A 232 3.70 -11.40 -7.11
CA GLN A 232 5.16 -11.46 -7.23
C GLN A 232 5.84 -10.19 -6.70
N THR A 233 5.31 -9.01 -7.01
CA THR A 233 5.86 -7.74 -6.51
C THR A 233 5.69 -7.62 -5.01
N GLN A 234 4.53 -7.97 -4.45
CA GLN A 234 4.31 -8.00 -2.99
C GLN A 234 5.27 -8.96 -2.27
N ARG A 235 5.50 -10.15 -2.83
CA ARG A 235 6.49 -11.10 -2.30
C ARG A 235 7.89 -10.49 -2.31
N LEU A 236 8.27 -9.83 -3.41
CA LEU A 236 9.57 -9.19 -3.55
C LEU A 236 9.73 -8.02 -2.57
N GLU A 237 8.69 -7.21 -2.38
CA GLU A 237 8.67 -6.15 -1.37
C GLU A 237 8.89 -6.70 0.05
N ALA A 238 8.24 -7.82 0.40
CA ALA A 238 8.41 -8.45 1.71
C ALA A 238 9.86 -8.92 1.93
N ILE A 239 10.49 -9.53 0.91
CA ILE A 239 11.89 -9.96 0.95
C ILE A 239 12.81 -8.75 1.16
N TYR A 240 12.61 -7.65 0.42
CA TYR A 240 13.45 -6.47 0.59
C TYR A 240 13.26 -5.79 1.94
N ARG A 241 12.04 -5.76 2.48
CA ARG A 241 11.81 -5.25 3.84
C ARG A 241 12.51 -6.10 4.90
N GLN A 242 12.49 -7.42 4.78
CA GLN A 242 13.23 -8.32 5.66
C GLN A 242 14.75 -8.08 5.55
N LYS A 243 15.27 -7.95 4.32
CA LYS A 243 16.68 -7.65 4.05
C LYS A 243 17.11 -6.32 4.68
N LEU A 244 16.28 -5.28 4.59
CA LEU A 244 16.54 -4.00 5.27
C LEU A 244 16.58 -4.13 6.79
N SER A 245 15.65 -4.90 7.40
CA SER A 245 15.70 -5.17 8.84
C SER A 245 17.01 -5.86 9.22
N ALA A 246 17.36 -6.93 8.50
CA ALA A 246 18.58 -7.70 8.76
C ALA A 246 19.86 -6.86 8.62
N LEU A 247 19.94 -5.98 7.62
CA LEU A 247 21.07 -5.07 7.43
C LEU A 247 21.19 -4.06 8.59
N ASN A 248 20.06 -3.52 9.06
CA ASN A 248 20.05 -2.60 10.20
C ASN A 248 20.44 -3.32 11.50
N GLU A 249 19.93 -4.53 11.73
CA GLU A 249 20.30 -5.37 12.89
C GLU A 249 21.79 -5.74 12.86
N LEU A 250 22.32 -6.09 11.68
CA LEU A 250 23.75 -6.36 11.50
C LEU A 250 24.61 -5.14 11.85
N LYS A 251 24.21 -3.93 11.41
CA LYS A 251 24.90 -2.69 11.73
C LYS A 251 24.95 -2.46 13.25
N GLN A 252 23.82 -2.65 13.94
CA GLN A 252 23.75 -2.52 15.41
C GLN A 252 24.59 -3.58 16.13
N SER A 253 24.56 -4.83 15.66
CA SER A 253 25.35 -5.92 16.24
C SER A 253 26.86 -5.65 16.13
N ILE A 254 27.33 -5.16 14.99
CA ILE A 254 28.74 -4.80 14.78
C ILE A 254 29.15 -3.66 15.73
N LEU A 255 28.32 -2.61 15.86
CA LEU A 255 28.57 -1.52 16.83
C LEU A 255 28.69 -2.05 18.26
N GLN A 256 27.74 -2.90 18.68
CA GLN A 256 27.73 -3.47 20.02
C GLN A 256 29.02 -4.26 20.29
N ARG A 257 29.42 -5.14 19.37
CA ARG A 257 30.63 -5.97 19.51
C ARG A 257 31.91 -5.15 19.52
N ALA A 258 31.94 -4.04 18.78
CA ALA A 258 33.08 -3.11 18.80
C ALA A 258 33.24 -2.43 20.17
N PHE A 259 32.13 -2.06 20.81
CA PHE A 259 32.15 -1.40 22.13
C PHE A 259 32.31 -2.37 23.30
N THR A 260 32.04 -3.67 23.12
CA THR A 260 32.32 -4.72 24.13
C THR A 260 33.70 -5.35 24.01
N GLY A 261 34.48 -4.99 22.97
CA GLY A 261 35.82 -5.55 22.74
C GLY A 261 35.82 -6.95 22.11
N GLU A 262 34.66 -7.42 21.65
CA GLU A 262 34.47 -8.73 21.02
C GLU A 262 34.74 -8.71 19.50
N LEU A 263 35.11 -7.54 18.95
CA LEU A 263 35.43 -7.34 17.54
C LEU A 263 36.91 -7.70 17.24
N THR A 264 37.20 -9.00 17.20
CA THR A 264 38.51 -9.53 16.75
C THR A 264 38.62 -9.49 15.22
N ALA A 265 39.84 -9.63 14.67
CA ALA A 265 40.08 -9.65 13.22
C ALA A 265 39.25 -10.70 12.45
N ASP A 266 39.00 -11.87 13.05
CA ASP A 266 38.17 -12.92 12.44
C ASP A 266 36.70 -12.53 12.39
N THR A 267 36.20 -11.88 13.43
CA THR A 267 34.80 -11.46 13.52
C THR A 267 34.48 -10.27 12.62
N ALA A 268 35.46 -9.40 12.41
CA ALA A 268 35.44 -8.35 11.41
C ALA A 268 35.32 -8.93 9.99
N ASN A 269 36.17 -9.89 9.65
CA ASN A 269 36.14 -10.57 8.35
C ASN A 269 34.82 -11.33 8.12
N GLN A 270 34.26 -11.96 9.16
CA GLN A 270 32.94 -12.61 9.10
C GLN A 270 31.81 -11.60 8.88
N ALA A 271 31.85 -10.43 9.53
CA ALA A 271 30.86 -9.37 9.33
C ALA A 271 30.91 -8.80 7.90
N THR A 272 32.12 -8.56 7.37
CA THR A 272 32.32 -8.11 5.99
C THR A 272 31.90 -9.19 4.98
N LYS A 273 32.12 -10.47 5.28
CA LYS A 273 31.67 -11.59 4.45
C LYS A 273 30.15 -11.74 4.48
N ALA A 274 29.51 -11.66 5.65
CA ALA A 274 28.05 -11.68 5.80
C ALA A 274 27.40 -10.51 5.06
N ALA A 275 27.99 -9.31 5.14
CA ALA A 275 27.54 -8.16 4.36
C ALA A 275 27.64 -8.42 2.84
N LYS A 276 28.72 -9.05 2.37
CA LYS A 276 28.89 -9.43 0.94
C LYS A 276 27.90 -10.52 0.50
N GLU A 277 27.63 -11.52 1.33
CA GLU A 277 26.67 -12.59 1.04
C GLU A 277 25.23 -12.06 1.02
N VAL A 278 24.87 -11.17 1.95
CA VAL A 278 23.58 -10.47 1.94
C VAL A 278 23.48 -9.55 0.72
N VAL A 279 24.56 -8.93 0.24
CA VAL A 279 24.55 -8.14 -1.01
C VAL A 279 24.36 -9.00 -2.25
N ALA A 280 24.90 -10.21 -2.27
CA ALA A 280 24.86 -11.12 -3.44
C ALA A 280 23.54 -11.91 -3.59
N ALA A 281 22.76 -12.08 -2.51
CA ALA A 281 21.45 -12.73 -2.50
C ALA A 281 20.28 -11.75 -2.72
#